data_AF-A0A0Q0XRN9-F1
#
_entry.id   AF-A0A0Q0XRN9-F1
#
_cell.length_a   1.000
_cell.length_b   1.000
_cell.length_c   1.000
_cell.angle_alpha   90.00
_cell.angle_beta   90.00
_cell.angle_gamma   90.00
#
_symmetry.space_group_name_H-M   'P 1'
#
loop_
_entity.id
_entity.type
_entity.pdbx_description
1 polymer ?
#
loop_
_entity_poly.entity_id
_entity_poly.type
_entity_poly.pdbx_seq_one_letter_code
_entity_poly.pdbx_strand_id
1 'polypeptide(L)'
;MVENKKEAINKYTPEQLKGWEEYRNALLIAKTKSDDYFEKAITFISSGSLGLTLTFHDKIVPLEKAVVVPLLAFGWFFLAVTLFLNLISHYKASRSTELSVSEVDMIMEIKFSYSSFVDNLKKRNWLINLLNKISIGSLGSGLISIIIYVSINIYHG
;
A
#
# COMPACT_ATOMS: atom_id res chain seq x y z
N MET A 1 -16.72 -47.76 28.98
CA MET A 1 -15.73 -47.51 27.91
C MET A 1 -15.95 -46.14 27.22
N VAL A 2 -16.38 -45.12 27.96
CA VAL A 2 -16.76 -43.79 27.41
C VAL A 2 -15.69 -42.72 27.69
N GLU A 3 -14.61 -43.06 28.40
CA GLU A 3 -13.58 -42.09 28.81
C GLU A 3 -12.52 -41.77 27.74
N ASN A 4 -12.40 -42.55 26.67
CA ASN A 4 -11.25 -42.44 25.77
C ASN A 4 -11.46 -41.57 24.51
N LYS A 5 -12.46 -40.67 24.51
CA LYS A 5 -12.72 -39.73 23.40
C LYS A 5 -12.62 -38.25 23.78
N LYS A 6 -12.27 -37.93 25.03
CA LYS A 6 -12.08 -36.54 25.48
C LYS A 6 -10.62 -36.10 25.58
N GLU A 7 -9.66 -37.00 25.42
CA GLU A 7 -8.22 -36.72 25.63
C GLU A 7 -7.39 -36.53 24.34
N ALA A 8 -8.02 -36.14 23.23
CA ALA A 8 -7.31 -35.78 21.99
C ALA A 8 -7.29 -34.27 21.72
N ILE A 9 -7.31 -33.44 22.77
CA ILE A 9 -7.16 -31.98 22.67
C ILE A 9 -5.88 -31.59 23.41
N ASN A 10 -4.71 -32.05 22.93
CA ASN A 10 -3.47 -31.37 23.25
C ASN A 10 -3.20 -30.35 22.14
N LYS A 11 -3.69 -29.15 22.44
CA LYS A 11 -3.99 -28.03 21.56
C LYS A 11 -2.83 -27.05 21.67
N TYR A 12 -1.86 -27.20 20.77
CA TYR A 12 -0.56 -26.48 20.73
C TYR A 12 0.28 -26.58 22.02
N THR A 13 1.61 -26.70 21.89
CA THR A 13 2.47 -26.59 23.08
C THR A 13 2.49 -25.14 23.58
N PRO A 14 2.82 -24.89 24.87
CA PRO A 14 3.00 -23.53 25.38
C PRO A 14 3.98 -22.70 24.54
N GLU A 15 5.04 -23.30 24.02
CA GLU A 15 6.00 -22.64 23.13
C GLU A 15 5.36 -22.27 21.78
N GLN A 16 4.52 -23.14 21.22
CA GLN A 16 3.81 -22.85 19.97
C GLN A 16 2.78 -21.72 20.14
N LEU A 17 2.05 -21.70 21.26
CA LEU A 17 1.12 -20.60 21.58
C LEU A 17 1.86 -19.28 21.75
N LYS A 18 2.99 -19.29 22.46
CA LYS A 18 3.86 -18.12 22.61
C LYS A 18 4.36 -17.62 21.25
N GLY A 19 4.75 -18.52 20.34
CA GLY A 19 5.15 -18.15 18.98
C GLY A 19 4.04 -17.46 18.18
N TRP A 20 2.80 -17.92 18.32
CA TRP A 20 1.64 -17.27 17.69
C TRP A 20 1.33 -15.90 18.30
N GLU A 21 1.45 -15.75 19.61
CA GLU A 21 1.27 -14.47 20.30
C GLU A 21 2.34 -13.44 19.90
N GLU A 22 3.59 -13.87 19.81
CA GLU A 22 4.70 -13.05 19.32
C GLU A 22 4.47 -12.61 17.86
N TYR A 23 4.03 -13.54 16.99
CA TYR A 23 3.71 -13.23 15.61
C TYR A 23 2.53 -12.25 15.49
N ARG A 24 1.47 -12.45 16.28
CA ARG A 24 0.33 -11.55 16.36
C ARG A 24 0.76 -10.13 16.76
N ASN A 25 1.60 -10.02 17.78
CA ASN A 25 2.14 -8.73 18.23
C ASN A 25 3.01 -8.07 17.15
N ALA A 26 3.84 -8.85 16.45
CA ALA A 26 4.63 -8.34 15.33
C ALA A 26 3.76 -7.79 14.20
N LEU A 27 2.62 -8.43 13.88
CA LEU A 27 1.65 -7.93 12.90
C LEU A 27 1.04 -6.59 13.34
N LEU A 28 0.66 -6.45 14.61
CA LEU A 28 0.10 -5.21 15.14
C LEU A 28 1.10 -4.06 15.10
N ILE A 29 2.35 -4.31 15.52
CA ILE A 29 3.43 -3.32 15.47
C ILE A 29 3.71 -2.90 14.02
N ALA A 30 3.77 -3.87 13.09
CA ALA A 30 3.97 -3.59 11.67
C ALA A 30 2.82 -2.75 11.08
N LYS A 31 1.58 -3.01 11.47
CA LYS A 31 0.41 -2.22 11.08
C LYS A 31 0.54 -0.76 11.52
N THR A 32 0.74 -0.53 12.81
CA THR A 32 0.86 0.83 13.37
C THR A 32 1.96 1.62 12.67
N LYS A 33 3.15 1.01 12.50
CA LYS A 33 4.25 1.66 11.80
C LYS A 33 3.92 1.97 10.34
N SER A 34 3.21 1.07 9.66
CA SER A 34 2.78 1.28 8.27
C SER A 34 1.73 2.38 8.14
N ASP A 35 0.79 2.47 9.08
CA ASP A 35 -0.24 3.51 9.12
C ASP A 35 0.39 4.89 9.38
N ASP A 36 1.32 5.00 10.32
CA ASP A 36 2.07 6.25 10.59
C ASP A 36 2.83 6.77 9.35
N TYR A 37 3.53 5.88 8.63
CA TYR A 37 4.24 6.28 7.40
C TYR A 37 3.28 6.70 6.30
N PHE A 38 2.14 6.03 6.21
CA PHE A 38 1.14 6.33 5.21
C PHE A 38 0.51 7.70 5.44
N GLU A 39 0.14 8.03 6.67
CA GLU A 39 -0.36 9.36 7.02
C GLU A 39 0.65 10.45 6.66
N LYS A 40 1.93 10.26 7.03
CA LYS A 40 3.01 11.18 6.66
C LYS A 40 3.14 11.35 5.15
N ALA A 41 3.04 10.26 4.38
CA ALA A 41 3.09 10.31 2.94
C ALA A 41 1.90 11.11 2.37
N ILE A 42 0.67 10.87 2.85
CA ILE A 42 -0.51 11.62 2.44
C ILE A 42 -0.37 13.11 2.77
N THR A 43 0.12 13.46 3.96
CA THR A 43 0.38 14.85 4.32
C THR A 43 1.39 15.49 3.36
N PHE A 44 2.49 14.80 3.05
CA PHE A 44 3.51 15.29 2.12
C PHE A 44 2.98 15.47 0.69
N ILE A 45 2.18 14.52 0.21
CA ILE A 45 1.54 14.58 -1.10
C ILE A 45 0.55 15.75 -1.15
N SER A 46 -0.25 15.91 -0.11
CA SER A 46 -1.26 16.97 -0.02
C SER A 46 -0.60 18.34 -0.01
N SER A 47 0.45 18.55 0.80
CA SER A 47 1.21 19.79 0.82
C SER A 47 1.96 20.06 -0.49
N GLY A 48 2.55 19.02 -1.10
CA GLY A 48 3.20 19.10 -2.40
C GLY A 48 2.24 19.47 -3.52
N SER A 49 1.05 18.88 -3.55
CA SER A 49 0.00 19.17 -4.54
C SER A 49 -0.56 20.60 -4.41
N LEU A 50 -0.69 21.10 -3.18
CA LEU A 50 -1.04 22.51 -2.91
C LEU A 50 0.06 23.45 -3.39
N GLY A 51 1.34 23.14 -3.08
CA GLY A 51 2.48 23.91 -3.56
C GLY A 51 2.58 23.95 -5.08
N LEU A 52 2.33 22.82 -5.73
CA LEU A 52 2.23 22.72 -7.18
C LEU A 52 1.07 23.54 -7.74
N THR A 53 -0.12 23.47 -7.14
CA THR A 53 -1.30 24.25 -7.55
C THR A 53 -1.03 25.76 -7.47
N LEU A 54 -0.45 26.21 -6.36
CA LEU A 54 -0.09 27.62 -6.16
C LEU A 54 1.00 28.07 -7.13
N THR A 55 2.01 27.24 -7.37
CA THR A 55 3.11 27.57 -8.31
C THR A 55 2.59 27.60 -9.76
N PHE A 56 1.66 26.72 -10.11
CA PHE A 56 1.00 26.75 -11.42
C PHE A 56 0.10 27.97 -11.59
N HIS A 57 -0.64 28.35 -10.54
CA HIS A 57 -1.48 29.55 -10.55
C HIS A 57 -0.67 30.84 -10.67
N ASP A 58 0.45 30.95 -9.95
CA ASP A 58 1.22 32.19 -9.83
C ASP A 58 2.37 32.33 -10.84
N LYS A 59 3.03 31.22 -11.24
CA LYS A 59 4.36 31.30 -11.90
C LYS A 59 4.53 30.49 -13.18
N ILE A 60 3.76 29.41 -13.40
CA ILE A 60 3.97 28.50 -14.54
C ILE A 60 2.96 28.78 -15.67
N VAL A 61 2.93 30.03 -16.15
CA VAL A 61 2.68 30.40 -17.58
C VAL A 61 1.28 30.95 -17.95
N PRO A 62 1.18 32.11 -18.65
CA PRO A 62 0.08 32.33 -19.59
C PRO A 62 0.19 31.28 -20.70
N LEU A 63 -0.67 30.25 -20.65
CA LEU A 63 -0.71 29.02 -21.48
C LEU A 63 -0.56 29.20 -23.00
N GLU A 64 -0.61 30.45 -23.47
CA GLU A 64 -0.57 30.91 -24.86
C GLU A 64 0.74 30.60 -25.59
N LYS A 65 1.87 30.42 -24.87
CA LYS A 65 3.19 30.10 -25.47
C LYS A 65 3.69 28.67 -25.22
N ALA A 66 3.01 27.91 -24.38
CA ALA A 66 3.46 26.57 -23.99
C ALA A 66 3.29 25.58 -25.14
N VAL A 67 4.37 24.89 -25.51
CA VAL A 67 4.36 23.87 -26.55
C VAL A 67 4.13 22.50 -25.90
N VAL A 68 3.23 21.70 -26.47
CA VAL A 68 2.91 20.32 -26.01
C VAL A 68 2.29 20.22 -24.60
N VAL A 69 1.36 21.11 -24.26
CA VAL A 69 0.57 21.05 -23.00
C VAL A 69 -0.06 19.67 -22.70
N PRO A 70 -0.54 18.87 -23.67
CA PRO A 70 -1.05 17.53 -23.38
C PRO A 70 -0.05 16.59 -22.70
N LEU A 71 1.26 16.73 -22.96
CA LEU A 71 2.30 15.89 -22.33
C LEU A 71 2.42 16.18 -20.83
N LEU A 72 2.28 17.45 -20.45
CA LEU A 72 2.21 17.85 -19.06
C LEU A 72 0.97 17.26 -18.38
N ALA A 73 -0.20 17.36 -19.02
CA ALA A 73 -1.44 16.78 -18.51
C ALA A 73 -1.33 15.25 -18.31
N PHE A 74 -0.68 14.53 -19.22
CA PHE A 74 -0.36 13.11 -19.05
C PHE A 74 0.53 12.86 -17.84
N GLY A 75 1.60 13.64 -17.67
CA GLY A 75 2.48 13.56 -16.50
C GLY A 75 1.70 13.69 -15.19
N TRP A 76 0.85 14.71 -15.09
CA TRP A 76 -0.03 14.93 -13.95
C TRP A 76 -0.99 13.79 -13.70
N PHE A 77 -1.62 13.27 -14.75
CA PHE A 77 -2.54 12.14 -14.65
C PHE A 77 -1.84 10.91 -14.09
N PHE A 78 -0.65 10.55 -14.60
CA PHE A 78 0.12 9.41 -14.09
C PHE A 78 0.59 9.61 -12.65
N LEU A 79 0.96 10.83 -12.25
CA LEU A 79 1.24 11.13 -10.84
C LEU A 79 -0.02 10.93 -9.98
N ALA A 80 -1.17 11.47 -10.39
CA ALA A 80 -2.42 11.28 -9.66
C ALA A 80 -2.78 9.79 -9.52
N VAL A 81 -2.69 9.01 -10.60
CA VAL A 81 -2.91 7.55 -10.60
C VAL A 81 -1.97 6.85 -9.64
N THR A 82 -0.69 7.22 -9.60
CA THR A 82 0.29 6.69 -8.63
C THR A 82 -0.18 6.87 -7.20
N LEU A 83 -0.64 8.07 -6.86
CA LEU A 83 -1.12 8.41 -5.52
C LEU A 83 -2.33 7.57 -5.14
N PHE A 84 -3.31 7.45 -6.05
CA PHE A 84 -4.49 6.62 -5.84
C PHE A 84 -4.14 5.14 -5.66
N LEU A 85 -3.25 4.59 -6.48
CA LEU A 85 -2.82 3.20 -6.38
C LEU A 85 -2.08 2.92 -5.06
N ASN A 86 -1.23 3.86 -4.61
CA ASN A 86 -0.57 3.76 -3.30
C ASN A 86 -1.58 3.75 -2.15
N LEU A 87 -2.59 4.63 -2.18
CA LEU A 87 -3.67 4.68 -1.20
C LEU A 87 -4.46 3.35 -1.16
N ILE A 88 -4.86 2.83 -2.32
CA ILE A 88 -5.60 1.56 -2.41
C ILE A 88 -4.75 0.38 -1.92
N SER A 89 -3.47 0.36 -2.30
CA SER A 89 -2.53 -0.68 -1.89
C SER A 89 -2.36 -0.71 -0.38
N HIS A 90 -2.17 0.46 0.25
CA HIS A 90 -2.06 0.58 1.70
C HIS A 90 -3.36 0.16 2.41
N TYR A 91 -4.52 0.63 1.95
CA TYR A 91 -5.81 0.20 2.50
C TYR A 91 -5.97 -1.33 2.48
N LYS A 92 -5.61 -1.97 1.36
CA LYS A 92 -5.64 -3.44 1.25
C LYS A 92 -4.62 -4.12 2.15
N ALA A 93 -3.42 -3.55 2.31
CA ALA A 93 -2.40 -4.08 3.21
C ALA A 93 -2.85 -4.00 4.68
N SER A 94 -3.39 -2.86 5.12
CA SER A 94 -3.92 -2.67 6.47
C SER A 94 -5.07 -3.66 6.76
N ARG A 95 -6.01 -3.81 5.81
CA ARG A 95 -7.08 -4.81 5.91
C ARG A 95 -6.55 -6.25 5.92
N SER A 96 -5.52 -6.56 5.14
CA SER A 96 -4.88 -7.87 5.13
C SER A 96 -4.26 -8.19 6.49
N THR A 97 -3.62 -7.21 7.14
CA THR A 97 -3.04 -7.37 8.47
C THR A 97 -4.10 -7.62 9.54
N GLU A 98 -5.22 -6.88 9.54
CA GLU A 98 -6.36 -7.14 10.44
C GLU A 98 -6.91 -8.55 10.32
N LEU A 99 -7.13 -8.99 9.08
CA LEU A 99 -7.61 -10.34 8.81
C LEU A 99 -6.58 -11.38 9.27
N SER A 100 -5.28 -11.12 9.08
CA SER A 100 -4.22 -12.03 9.51
C SER A 100 -4.15 -12.15 11.04
N VAL A 101 -4.35 -11.06 11.78
CA VAL A 101 -4.48 -11.08 13.25
C VAL A 101 -5.68 -11.94 13.68
N SER A 102 -6.84 -11.73 13.06
CA SER A 102 -8.04 -12.53 13.34
C SER A 102 -7.83 -14.02 13.00
N GLU A 103 -7.16 -14.33 11.89
CA GLU A 103 -6.82 -15.71 11.52
C GLU A 103 -5.86 -16.36 12.52
N VAL A 104 -4.88 -15.61 13.04
CA VAL A 104 -3.98 -16.09 14.11
C VAL A 104 -4.75 -16.38 15.40
N ASP A 105 -5.69 -15.51 15.79
CA ASP A 105 -6.56 -15.74 16.95
C ASP A 105 -7.39 -17.02 16.77
N MET A 106 -7.94 -17.25 15.57
CA MET A 106 -8.66 -18.49 15.26
C MET A 106 -7.76 -19.73 15.20
N ILE A 107 -6.50 -19.61 14.78
CA ILE A 107 -5.54 -20.71 14.81
C ILE A 107 -5.27 -21.13 16.26
N MET A 108 -4.99 -20.16 17.16
CA MET A 108 -4.76 -20.43 18.58
C MET A 108 -5.98 -21.13 19.24
N GLU A 109 -7.19 -20.82 18.78
CA GLU A 109 -8.42 -21.47 19.22
C GLU A 109 -8.73 -22.83 18.55
N ILE A 110 -7.89 -23.33 17.63
CA ILE A 110 -8.13 -24.48 16.73
C ILE A 110 -9.49 -24.36 16.02
N LYS A 111 -9.77 -23.17 15.48
CA LYS A 111 -10.93 -22.92 14.62
C LYS A 111 -10.53 -22.71 13.16
N PHE A 112 -9.23 -22.63 12.87
CA PHE A 112 -8.70 -22.32 11.55
C PHE A 112 -7.40 -23.07 11.25
N SER A 113 -7.24 -23.51 9.99
CA SER A 113 -6.06 -24.26 9.56
C SER A 113 -4.92 -23.33 9.15
N TYR A 114 -3.69 -23.71 9.52
CA TYR A 114 -2.47 -23.06 9.06
C TYR A 114 -2.34 -23.03 7.53
N SER A 115 -2.73 -24.10 6.83
CA SER A 115 -2.65 -24.14 5.37
C SER A 115 -3.53 -23.07 4.72
N SER A 116 -4.77 -22.94 5.21
CA SER A 116 -5.72 -21.93 4.74
C SER A 116 -5.22 -20.50 5.02
N PHE A 117 -4.58 -20.29 6.17
CA PHE A 117 -3.94 -19.01 6.51
C PHE A 117 -2.87 -18.63 5.49
N VAL A 118 -1.95 -19.55 5.18
CA VAL A 118 -0.85 -19.30 4.23
C VAL A 118 -1.40 -18.98 2.84
N ASP A 119 -2.43 -19.70 2.38
CA ASP A 119 -3.03 -19.46 1.07
C ASP A 119 -3.76 -18.11 1.00
N ASN A 120 -4.50 -17.74 2.05
CA ASN A 120 -5.14 -16.42 2.15
C ASN A 120 -4.11 -15.30 2.15
N LEU A 121 -3.01 -15.46 2.90
CA LEU A 121 -1.93 -14.49 2.96
C LEU A 121 -1.27 -14.30 1.60
N LYS A 122 -0.97 -15.39 0.87
CA LYS A 122 -0.39 -15.33 -0.48
C LYS A 122 -1.29 -14.59 -1.47
N LYS A 123 -2.60 -14.91 -1.48
CA LYS A 123 -3.57 -14.26 -2.38
C LYS A 123 -3.65 -12.75 -2.13
N ARG A 124 -3.75 -12.33 -0.86
CA ARG A 124 -3.79 -10.93 -0.46
C ARG A 124 -2.50 -10.20 -0.84
N ASN A 125 -1.34 -10.80 -0.53
CA ASN A 125 -0.04 -10.22 -0.83
C ASN A 125 0.23 -10.09 -2.33
N TRP A 126 -0.25 -11.03 -3.15
CA TRP A 126 -0.11 -10.93 -4.60
C TRP A 126 -0.82 -9.70 -5.16
N LEU A 127 -2.06 -9.43 -4.71
CA LEU A 127 -2.81 -8.25 -5.15
C LEU A 127 -2.13 -6.94 -4.72
N ILE A 128 -1.67 -6.86 -3.47
CA ILE A 128 -0.93 -5.70 -2.94
C ILE A 128 0.35 -5.47 -3.75
N ASN A 129 1.11 -6.54 -4.02
CA ASN A 129 2.34 -6.45 -4.81
C ASN A 129 2.07 -6.01 -6.26
N LEU A 130 0.96 -6.44 -6.86
CA LEU A 130 0.58 -5.98 -8.19
C LEU A 130 0.28 -4.49 -8.20
N LEU A 131 -0.51 -4.00 -7.24
CA LEU A 131 -0.82 -2.56 -7.12
C LEU A 131 0.44 -1.72 -6.91
N ASN A 132 1.35 -2.17 -6.05
CA ASN A 132 2.63 -1.49 -5.82
C ASN A 132 3.50 -1.44 -7.08
N LYS A 133 3.56 -2.52 -7.85
CA LYS A 133 4.31 -2.56 -9.12
C LYS A 133 3.73 -1.59 -10.15
N ILE A 134 2.40 -1.57 -10.31
CA ILE A 134 1.73 -0.64 -11.22
C ILE A 134 1.96 0.81 -10.77
N SER A 135 1.88 1.07 -9.46
CA SER A 135 2.16 2.39 -8.89
C SER A 135 3.58 2.88 -9.19
N ILE A 136 4.60 2.04 -8.99
CA ILE A 136 6.01 2.36 -9.33
C ILE A 136 6.16 2.68 -10.82
N GLY A 137 5.54 1.87 -11.70
CA GLY A 137 5.55 2.13 -13.14
C GLY A 137 4.90 3.47 -13.51
N SER A 138 3.72 3.73 -12.94
CA SER A 138 2.97 4.98 -13.13
C SER A 138 3.79 6.20 -12.67
N LEU A 139 4.49 6.10 -11.55
CA LEU A 139 5.35 7.18 -11.03
C LEU A 139 6.47 7.51 -12.01
N GLY A 140 7.19 6.49 -12.47
CA GLY A 140 8.27 6.64 -13.43
C GLY A 140 7.79 7.31 -14.73
N SER A 141 6.69 6.83 -15.30
CA SER A 141 6.10 7.40 -16.50
C SER A 141 5.66 8.86 -16.32
N GLY A 142 5.05 9.20 -15.18
CA GLY A 142 4.63 10.57 -14.86
C GLY A 142 5.82 11.53 -14.77
N LEU A 143 6.87 11.15 -14.03
CA LEU A 143 8.08 11.95 -13.87
C LEU A 143 8.82 12.16 -15.19
N ILE A 144 9.00 11.09 -15.99
CA ILE A 144 9.65 11.18 -17.30
C ILE A 144 8.87 12.13 -18.23
N SER A 145 7.54 12.05 -18.24
CA SER A 145 6.70 12.91 -19.07
C SER A 145 6.86 14.40 -18.71
N ILE A 146 6.91 14.71 -17.41
CA ILE A 146 7.13 16.09 -16.94
C ILE A 146 8.53 16.58 -17.30
N ILE A 147 9.56 15.75 -17.13
CA ILE A 147 10.95 16.11 -17.51
C ILE A 147 11.02 16.43 -19.00
N ILE A 148 10.46 15.58 -19.86
CA ILE A 148 10.46 15.79 -21.32
C ILE A 148 9.71 17.08 -21.66
N TYR A 149 8.54 17.32 -21.05
CA TYR A 149 7.77 18.54 -21.27
C TYR A 149 8.58 19.80 -20.93
N VAL A 150 9.23 19.81 -19.76
CA VAL A 150 10.06 20.94 -19.30
C VAL A 150 11.24 21.14 -20.24
N SER A 151 11.93 20.06 -20.64
CA SER A 151 13.06 20.16 -21.59
C SER A 151 12.63 20.77 -22.92
N ILE A 152 11.52 20.32 -23.52
CA ILE A 152 11.03 20.86 -24.79
C ILE A 152 10.72 22.36 -24.67
N ASN A 153 9.99 22.75 -23.61
CA ASN A 153 9.60 24.15 -23.40
C ASN A 153 10.78 25.06 -23.09
N ILE A 154 11.85 24.58 -22.44
CA ILE A 154 13.07 25.38 -22.23
C ILE A 154 13.80 25.67 -23.56
N TYR A 155 13.79 24.72 -24.51
CA TYR A 155 14.48 24.90 -25.79
C TYR A 155 13.64 25.61 -26.86
N HIS A 156 12.30 25.60 -26.76
CA HIS A 156 11.40 26.07 -27.83
C HIS A 156 10.33 27.08 -27.40
N GLY A 157 10.17 27.36 -26.10
CA GLY A 157 9.21 28.33 -25.56
C GLY A 157 9.86 29.65 -25.17
#